data_AF-T1BNX5-F1
#
_entry.id   AF-T1BNX5-F1
#
_cell.length_a   1.000
_cell.length_b   1.000
_cell.length_c   1.000
_cell.angle_alpha   90.00
_cell.angle_beta   90.00
_cell.angle_gamma   90.00
#
_symmetry.space_group_name_H-M   'P 1'
#
loop_
_entity.id
_entity.type
_entity.pdbx_description
1 polymer ?
#
loop_
_entity_poly.entity_id
_entity_poly.type
_entity_poly.pdbx_seq_one_letter_code
_entity_poly.pdbx_strand_id
1 'polypeptide(L)'
;TSCSWLNLIERWFAELTNKRIRRDSFLSVDDLVAAIEDFLAAWNENPKPFVWTATLDSIVAKLARCRQTLEQIQPGCTIPKNRKRMSS
;
A
#
# COMPACT_ATOMS: atom_id res chain seq x y z
N THR A 1 -7.59 4.56 -4.34
CA THR A 1 -6.95 3.41 -3.68
C THR A 1 -7.66 3.12 -2.36
N SER A 2 -8.10 1.88 -2.11
CA SER A 2 -9.00 1.54 -0.99
C SER A 2 -8.29 1.36 0.37
N CYS A 3 -6.95 1.33 0.40
CA CYS A 3 -6.13 1.17 1.60
C CYS A 3 -5.47 2.51 1.99
N SER A 4 -5.83 3.07 3.15
CA SER A 4 -5.30 4.35 3.62
C SER A 4 -3.80 4.34 3.90
N TRP A 5 -3.23 3.19 4.27
CA TRP A 5 -1.79 3.03 4.48
C TRP A 5 -1.00 3.11 3.19
N LEU A 6 -1.46 2.40 2.17
CA LEU A 6 -0.81 2.32 0.87
C LEU A 6 -0.70 3.71 0.23
N ASN A 7 -1.71 4.56 0.44
CA ASN A 7 -1.67 5.95 0.02
C ASN A 7 -0.53 6.76 0.66
N LEU A 8 -0.12 6.46 1.90
CA LEU A 8 1.04 7.13 2.53
C LEU A 8 2.35 6.66 1.91
N ILE A 9 2.46 5.35 1.63
CA ILE A 9 3.63 4.75 0.95
C ILE A 9 3.75 5.29 -0.48
N GLU A 10 2.65 5.38 -1.23
CA GLU A 10 2.60 5.99 -2.57
C GLU A 10 3.07 7.45 -2.56
N ARG A 11 2.64 8.24 -1.56
CA ARG A 11 3.10 9.64 -1.42
C ARG A 11 4.59 9.73 -1.09
N TRP A 12 5.11 8.82 -0.28
CA TRP A 12 6.54 8.77 0.01
C TRP A 12 7.37 8.43 -1.24
N PHE A 13 6.94 7.46 -2.06
CA PHE A 13 7.63 7.15 -3.33
C PHE A 13 7.58 8.31 -4.33
N ALA A 14 6.47 9.06 -4.38
CA ALA A 14 6.38 10.25 -5.20
C ALA A 14 7.39 11.33 -4.75
N GLU A 15 7.58 11.48 -3.43
CA GLU A 15 8.54 12.42 -2.84
C GLU A 15 10.00 12.04 -3.20
N LEU A 16 10.37 10.76 -3.04
CA LEU A 16 11.67 10.23 -3.47
C LEU A 16 11.91 10.50 -4.97
N THR A 17 10.89 10.21 -5.79
CA THR A 17 10.99 10.39 -7.25
C THR A 17 11.21 11.85 -7.64
N ASN A 18 10.46 12.77 -7.03
CA ASN A 18 10.55 14.19 -7.33
C ASN A 18 11.83 14.83 -6.79
N LYS A 19 12.31 14.39 -5.63
CA LYS A 19 13.49 15.00 -4.98
C LYS A 19 14.81 14.48 -5.52
N ARG A 20 14.90 13.19 -5.80
CA ARG A 20 16.17 12.54 -6.18
C ARG A 20 16.14 12.03 -7.61
N ILE A 21 15.18 11.19 -7.96
CA ILE A 21 15.23 10.44 -9.23
C ILE A 21 15.06 11.34 -10.47
N ARG A 22 14.16 12.32 -10.44
CA ARG A 22 13.89 13.19 -11.61
C ARG A 22 14.87 14.37 -11.78
N ARG A 23 15.68 14.67 -10.75
CA ARG A 23 16.62 15.80 -10.78
C ARG A 23 18.02 15.38 -11.17
N ASP A 24 18.37 14.13 -10.91
CA ASP A 24 19.68 13.57 -11.23
C ASP A 24 19.62 12.74 -12.51
N SER A 25 20.74 12.69 -13.24
CA SER A 25 20.97 11.75 -14.33
C SER A 25 22.00 10.74 -13.86
N PHE A 26 21.65 9.46 -13.87
CA PHE A 26 22.51 8.38 -13.39
C PHE A 26 23.23 7.73 -14.56
N LEU A 27 24.54 7.54 -14.42
CA LEU A 27 25.38 6.92 -15.46
C LEU A 27 25.37 5.38 -15.35
N SER A 28 25.00 4.85 -14.18
CA SER A 28 24.87 3.43 -13.90
C SER A 28 23.72 3.12 -12.94
N VAL A 29 23.36 1.83 -12.84
CA VAL A 29 22.39 1.35 -11.83
C VAL A 29 22.95 1.50 -10.42
N ASP A 30 24.27 1.30 -10.24
CA ASP A 30 24.92 1.44 -8.94
C ASP A 30 24.84 2.89 -8.42
N ASP A 31 24.98 3.88 -9.30
CA ASP A 31 24.79 5.30 -8.96
C ASP A 31 23.36 5.60 -8.50
N LEU A 32 22.36 4.96 -9.14
CA LEU A 32 20.97 5.09 -8.73
C LEU A 32 20.73 4.46 -7.35
N VAL A 33 21.30 3.28 -7.09
CA VAL A 33 21.20 2.61 -5.78
C VAL A 33 21.83 3.47 -4.69
N ALA A 34 23.05 3.96 -4.90
CA ALA A 34 23.73 4.83 -3.95
C ALA A 34 22.92 6.10 -3.66
N ALA A 35 22.34 6.73 -4.69
CA ALA A 35 21.51 7.92 -4.50
C ALA A 35 20.21 7.65 -3.72
N ILE A 36 19.63 6.45 -3.82
CA ILE A 36 18.48 6.02 -3.02
C ILE A 36 18.91 5.78 -1.57
N GLU A 37 20.04 5.11 -1.34
CA GLU A 37 20.58 4.86 0.00
C GLU A 37 20.92 6.16 0.73
N ASP A 38 21.57 7.11 0.05
CA ASP A 38 21.85 8.45 0.58
C ASP A 38 20.56 9.19 0.96
N PHE A 39 19.55 9.11 0.09
CA PHE A 39 18.25 9.72 0.37
C PHE A 39 17.59 9.07 1.59
N LEU A 40 17.67 7.75 1.74
CA LEU A 40 17.14 7.04 2.90
C LEU A 40 17.88 7.44 4.18
N ALA A 41 19.21 7.53 4.16
CA ALA A 41 20.00 7.95 5.30
C ALA A 41 19.61 9.37 5.76
N ALA A 42 19.58 10.32 4.83
CA ALA A 42 19.20 11.71 5.12
C ALA A 42 17.73 11.83 5.59
N TRP A 43 16.82 11.03 5.01
CA TRP A 43 15.42 11.01 5.43
C TRP A 43 15.25 10.43 6.84
N ASN A 44 16.02 9.39 7.19
CA ASN A 44 15.96 8.76 8.50
C ASN A 44 16.61 9.61 9.61
N GLU A 45 17.58 10.46 9.27
CA GLU A 45 18.19 11.39 10.23
C GLU A 45 17.20 12.46 10.72
N ASN A 46 16.34 12.97 9.82
CA ASN A 46 15.27 13.91 10.19
C ASN A 46 13.95 13.50 9.52
N PRO A 47 13.25 12.50 10.10
CA PRO A 47 12.06 11.96 9.48
C PRO A 47 10.96 13.02 9.44
N LYS A 48 10.38 13.21 8.25
CA LYS A 48 9.13 13.96 8.09
C LYS A 48 7.97 12.97 8.05
N PRO A 49 7.39 12.59 9.20
CA PRO A 49 6.34 11.60 9.23
C PRO A 49 5.12 12.12 8.46
N PHE A 50 4.63 11.31 7.52
CA PHE A 50 3.30 11.52 6.98
C PHE A 50 2.28 11.14 8.06
N VAL A 51 1.48 12.10 8.50
CA VAL A 51 0.46 11.86 9.52
C VAL A 51 -0.65 11.00 8.92
N TRP A 52 -0.88 9.85 9.55
CA TRP A 52 -2.03 9.02 9.27
C TRP A 52 -3.31 9.72 9.72
N THR A 53 -4.20 10.03 8.78
CA THR A 53 -5.47 10.74 9.07
C THR A 53 -6.70 9.83 9.13
N ALA A 54 -6.57 8.55 8.77
CA ALA A 54 -7.72 7.65 8.79
C ALA A 54 -8.05 7.22 10.24
N THR A 55 -9.20 7.62 10.74
CA THR A 55 -9.63 7.19 12.08
C THR A 55 -9.94 5.69 12.10
N LEU A 56 -9.84 5.07 13.29
CA LEU A 56 -10.23 3.67 13.49
C LEU A 56 -11.66 3.42 12.98
N ASP A 57 -12.59 4.33 13.30
CA ASP A 57 -13.98 4.25 12.85
C ASP A 57 -14.12 4.25 11.33
N SER A 58 -13.31 5.06 10.64
CA SER A 58 -13.28 5.10 9.16
C SER A 58 -12.81 3.77 8.58
N ILE A 59 -11.82 3.14 9.21
CA ILE A 59 -11.30 1.82 8.82
C ILE A 59 -12.37 0.75 9.05
N VAL A 60 -12.99 0.71 10.23
CA VAL A 60 -14.05 -0.24 10.57
C VAL A 60 -15.24 -0.09 9.61
N ALA A 61 -15.66 1.14 9.33
CA ALA A 61 -16.74 1.41 8.39
C ALA A 61 -16.39 0.96 6.96
N LYS A 62 -15.13 1.10 6.53
CA LYS A 62 -14.65 0.57 5.25
C LYS A 62 -14.71 -0.96 5.22
N LEU A 63 -14.23 -1.63 6.26
CA LEU A 63 -14.28 -3.09 6.37
C LEU A 63 -15.72 -3.62 6.31
N ALA A 64 -16.66 -2.95 6.99
CA ALA A 64 -18.08 -3.29 6.94
C ALA A 64 -18.64 -3.19 5.51
N ARG A 65 -18.34 -2.12 4.78
CA ARG A 65 -18.76 -1.96 3.38
C ARG A 65 -18.14 -3.03 2.47
N CYS A 66 -16.84 -3.27 2.59
CA CYS A 66 -16.16 -4.31 1.82
C CYS A 66 -16.79 -5.68 2.07
N ARG A 67 -17.09 -6.01 3.33
CA ARG A 67 -17.77 -7.25 3.68
C ARG A 67 -19.15 -7.34 3.02
N GLN A 68 -19.96 -6.29 3.11
CA GLN A 68 -21.27 -6.24 2.47
C GLN A 68 -21.18 -6.49 0.95
N THR A 69 -20.21 -5.88 0.27
CA THR A 69 -19.98 -6.12 -1.17
C THR A 69 -19.58 -7.58 -1.45
N LEU A 70 -18.74 -8.18 -0.62
CA LEU A 70 -18.29 -9.56 -0.80
C LEU A 70 -19.39 -10.60 -0.56
N GLU A 71 -20.34 -10.32 0.32
CA GLU A 71 -21.51 -11.20 0.53
C GLU A 71 -22.48 -11.19 -0.66
N GLN A 72 -22.48 -10.12 -1.48
CA GLN A 72 -23.32 -10.03 -2.68
C GLN A 72 -22.80 -10.86 -3.86
N ILE A 73 -21.53 -11.28 -3.85
CA ILE A 73 -20.92 -12.08 -4.93
C ILE A 73 -21.31 -13.54 -4.72
N GLN A 74 -22.01 -14.18 -5.66
CA GLN A 74 -22.49 -15.55 -5.49
C GLN A 74 -21.49 -16.61 -6.00
N PRO A 75 -21.23 -17.71 -5.26
CA PRO A 75 -21.66 -17.97 -3.89
C PRO A 75 -20.94 -17.01 -2.91
N GLY A 76 -21.71 -16.39 -2.00
CA GLY A 76 -21.19 -15.47 -0.98
C GLY A 76 -19.92 -15.99 -0.35
N CYS A 77 -18.94 -15.11 -0.09
CA CYS A 77 -17.63 -15.52 0.41
C CYS A 77 -17.65 -16.31 1.74
N THR A 78 -18.75 -16.23 2.49
CA THR A 78 -19.00 -16.96 3.73
C THR A 78 -19.73 -18.29 3.55
N ILE A 79 -20.25 -18.58 2.36
CA ILE A 79 -20.97 -19.83 2.09
C ILE A 79 -19.94 -20.96 1.92
N PRO A 80 -20.02 -22.04 2.74
CA PRO A 80 -19.19 -23.21 2.54
C PRO A 80 -19.45 -23.76 1.13
N LYS A 81 -18.43 -23.77 0.27
CA LYS A 81 -18.53 -24.45 -1.04
C LYS A 81 -18.85 -25.91 -0.76
N ASN A 82 -20.05 -26.35 -1.16
CA ASN A 82 -20.48 -27.73 -1.02
C ASN A 82 -19.56 -28.61 -1.89
N ARG A 83 -18.51 -29.17 -1.28
CA ARG A 83 -17.66 -30.17 -1.93
C ARG A 83 -18.54 -31.40 -2.11
N LYS A 84 -19.05 -31.61 -3.33
CA LYS A 84 -19.73 -32.86 -3.68
C LYS A 84 -18.81 -34.01 -3.28
N ARG A 85 -19.22 -34.77 -2.26
CA ARG A 85 -18.51 -35.98 -1.84
C ARG A 85 -18.66 -36.96 -3.00
N MET A 86 -17.55 -37.24 -3.70
CA MET A 86 -17.52 -38.23 -4.77
C MET A 86 -17.89 -39.58 -4.13
N SER A 87 -19.06 -40.11 -4.44
CA SER A 87 -19.49 -41.44 -4.00
C SER A 87 -18.72 -42.49 -4.80
N SER A 88 -18.11 -43.44 -4.09
CA SER A 88 -17.47 -44.64 -4.61
C SER A 88 -18.46 -45.56 -5.32
#